data_AF-A0A834U171-F1
#
_entry.id   AF-A0A834U171-F1
#
_cell.length_a   1.000
_cell.length_b   1.000
_cell.length_c   1.000
_cell.angle_alpha   90.00
_cell.angle_beta   90.00
_cell.angle_gamma   90.00
#
_symmetry.space_group_name_H-M   'P 1'
#
loop_
_entity.id
_entity.type
_entity.pdbx_description
1 polymer ?
#
loop_
_entity_poly.entity_id
_entity_poly.type
_entity_poly.pdbx_seq_one_letter_code
_entity_poly.pdbx_strand_id
1 'polypeptide(L)' 'MFADIVVTKTATIAELRQAVEAVFSHMPQKGPGPHVWGKFCLCYDGQKLVTEKDYLRNYGIKDGDQVRYL' A
#
# COMPACT_ATOMS: atom_id res chain seq x y z
N MET A 1 -11.13 -5.50 -5.56
CA MET A 1 -10.52 -6.60 -4.78
C MET A 1 -9.93 -5.98 -3.54
N PHE A 2 -10.17 -6.56 -2.37
CA PHE A 2 -9.57 -6.11 -1.11
C PHE A 2 -8.53 -7.15 -0.68
N ALA A 3 -7.40 -6.68 -0.17
CA ALA A 3 -6.36 -7.52 0.42
C ALA A 3 -6.03 -6.95 1.80
N ASP A 4 -5.90 -7.82 2.79
CA ASP A 4 -5.44 -7.44 4.12
C ASP A 4 -3.92 -7.34 4.09
N ILE A 5 -3.39 -6.19 4.51
CA ILE A 5 -1.96 -5.89 4.47
C ILE A 5 -1.51 -5.60 5.90
N VAL A 6 -0.65 -6.46 6.43
CA VAL A 6 -0.10 -6.32 7.77
C VAL A 6 1.29 -5.72 7.67
N VAL A 7 1.49 -4.56 8.29
CA VAL A 7 2.77 -3.85 8.38
C VAL A 7 3.03 -3.44 9.83
N THR A 8 4.27 -3.10 10.14
CA THR A 8 4.61 -2.61 11.49
C THR A 8 3.99 -1.24 11.74
N LYS A 9 3.71 -0.89 13.01
CA LYS A 9 3.19 0.45 13.37
C LYS A 9 4.15 1.60 13.05
N THR A 10 5.42 1.26 12.85
CA THR A 10 6.49 2.15 12.43
C THR A 10 6.82 1.98 10.95
N ALA A 11 5.95 1.33 10.17
CA ALA A 11 6.20 1.14 8.76
C ALA A 11 6.12 2.47 8.02
N THR A 12 6.96 2.55 7.01
CA THR A 12 7.03 3.63 6.04
C THR A 12 6.13 3.36 4.84
N ILE A 13 5.90 4.39 4.01
CA ILE A 13 5.17 4.21 2.75
C ILE A 13 5.85 3.17 1.85
N ALA A 14 7.19 3.12 1.84
CA ALA A 14 7.97 2.12 1.10
C ALA A 14 7.61 0.69 1.54
N GLU A 15 7.64 0.43 2.85
CA GLU A 15 7.33 -0.89 3.40
C GLU A 15 5.88 -1.28 3.13
N LEU A 16 4.94 -0.33 3.20
CA LEU A 16 3.55 -0.59 2.81
C LEU A 16 3.44 -0.99 1.33
N ARG A 17 4.11 -0.27 0.42
CA ARG A 17 4.11 -0.62 -1.01
C ARG A 17 4.66 -2.03 -1.23
N GLN A 18 5.81 -2.34 -0.63
CA GLN A 18 6.42 -3.66 -0.76
C GLN A 18 5.53 -4.78 -0.20
N ALA A 19 4.89 -4.56 0.94
CA ALA A 19 3.97 -5.54 1.52
C ALA A 19 2.78 -5.80 0.60
N VAL A 20 2.25 -4.74 -0.01
CA VAL A 20 1.16 -4.87 -0.98
C VAL A 20 1.62 -5.62 -2.23
N GLU A 21 2.75 -5.23 -2.82
CA GLU A 21 3.34 -5.90 -3.98
C GLU A 21 3.57 -7.39 -3.71
N ALA A 22 4.06 -7.75 -2.52
CA ALA A 22 4.26 -9.13 -2.12
C ALA A 22 2.94 -9.92 -2.06
N VAL A 23 1.89 -9.35 -1.47
CA VAL A 23 0.57 -10.00 -1.36
C VAL A 23 -0.05 -10.21 -2.74
N PHE A 24 0.01 -9.21 -3.62
CA PHE A 24 -0.57 -9.33 -4.96
C PHE A 24 0.29 -10.16 -5.93
N SER A 25 1.62 -10.20 -5.75
CA SER A 25 2.50 -11.10 -6.50
C SER A 25 2.16 -12.58 -6.27
N HIS A 26 1.66 -12.91 -5.07
CA HIS A 26 1.22 -14.26 -4.72
C HIS A 26 -0.22 -14.57 -5.15
N MET A 27 -1.00 -13.59 -5.62
CA MET A 27 -2.36 -13.84 -6.08
C MET A 27 -2.37 -14.43 -7.50
N PRO A 28 -3.18 -15.47 -7.76
CA PRO A 28 -3.28 -16.11 -9.07
C PRO A 28 -3.95 -15.16 -10.08
N GLN A 29 -3.13 -14.36 -10.78
CA GLN A 29 -3.27 -13.66 -12.08
C GLN A 29 -4.64 -13.14 -12.56
N LYS A 30 -5.66 -13.00 -11.72
CA LYS A 30 -6.94 -12.33 -12.06
C LYS A 30 -6.92 -10.82 -11.83
N GLY A 31 -5.73 -10.23 -11.78
CA GLY A 31 -5.50 -8.80 -11.62
C GLY A 31 -4.35 -8.33 -12.49
N PRO A 32 -4.18 -7.01 -12.66
CA PRO A 32 -3.07 -6.47 -13.44
C PRO A 32 -1.76 -6.91 -12.74
N GLY A 33 -0.85 -7.52 -13.51
CA GLY A 33 0.30 -8.25 -12.99
C GLY A 33 1.27 -7.40 -12.14
N PRO A 34 2.25 -8.02 -11.46
CA PRO A 34 3.15 -7.34 -10.51
C PRO A 34 3.84 -6.09 -11.08
N HIS A 35 4.03 -6.01 -12.40
CA HIS A 35 4.64 -4.89 -13.09
C HIS A 35 3.85 -3.57 -13.07
N VAL A 36 2.55 -3.59 -12.77
CA VAL A 36 1.74 -2.36 -12.75
C VAL A 36 1.79 -1.64 -11.40
N TRP A 37 2.11 -2.34 -10.31
CA TRP A 37 1.99 -1.85 -8.93
C TRP A 37 2.94 -0.69 -8.61
N GLY A 38 4.13 -0.69 -9.22
CA GLY A 38 5.09 0.42 -9.12
C GLY A 38 4.64 1.74 -9.78
N LYS A 39 3.57 1.73 -10.58
CA LYS A 39 2.99 2.97 -11.17
C LYS A 39 1.79 3.52 -10.39
N PHE A 40 1.22 2.76 -9.47
CA PHE A 40 0.05 3.25 -8.74
C PHE A 40 0.48 4.13 -7.56
N CYS A 41 -0.23 5.23 -7.39
CA CYS A 41 -0.11 6.05 -6.20
C CYS A 41 -1.05 5.51 -5.13
N LEU A 42 -0.50 5.22 -3.96
CA LEU A 42 -1.32 5.00 -2.76
C LEU A 42 -1.95 6.32 -2.34
N CYS A 43 -3.24 6.27 -2.06
CA CYS A 43 -4.03 7.39 -1.56
C CYS A 43 -4.75 6.99 -0.28
N TYR A 44 -4.62 7.85 0.73
CA TYR A 44 -5.34 7.77 1.99
C TYR A 44 -6.05 9.09 2.22
N ASP A 45 -7.37 9.04 2.42
CA ASP A 45 -8.21 10.22 2.67
C ASP A 45 -7.99 11.39 1.66
N GLY A 46 -7.79 11.06 0.37
CA GLY A 46 -7.52 12.06 -0.67
C GLY A 46 -6.09 12.61 -0.70
N GLN A 47 -5.22 12.20 0.24
CA GLN A 47 -3.80 12.51 0.24
C GLN A 47 -2.99 11.40 -0.44
N LYS A 48 -2.08 11.81 -1.32
CA LYS A 48 -1.15 10.90 -2.00
C LYS A 48 0.01 10.54 -1.07
N LEU A 49 0.20 9.24 -0.83
CA LEU A 49 1.34 8.69 -0.12
C LEU A 49 2.50 8.52 -1.12
N VAL A 50 3.16 9.63 -1.43
CA VAL A 50 4.27 9.68 -2.41
C VAL A 50 5.64 9.62 -1.75
N THR A 51 5.78 10.10 -0.51
CA THR A 51 7.06 10.11 0.18
C THR A 51 7.36 8.74 0.80
N GLU A 52 8.21 7.97 0.16
CA GLU A 52 8.55 6.60 0.56
C GLU A 52 9.09 6.47 1.99
N LYS A 53 9.81 7.48 2.46
CA LYS A 53 10.42 7.51 3.80
C LYS A 53 9.48 8.00 4.89
N ASP A 54 8.31 8.54 4.54
CA ASP A 54 7.36 8.98 5.55
C ASP A 54 6.73 7.78 6.25
N TYR A 55 6.51 7.92 7.55
CA TYR A 55 5.82 6.92 8.34
C TYR A 55 4.32 6.99 8.09
N LEU A 56 3.66 5.83 8.03
CA LEU A 56 2.19 5.74 7.88
C LEU A 56 1.44 6.55 8.95
N ARG A 57 1.94 6.50 10.19
CA ARG A 57 1.41 7.28 11.33
C ARG A 57 1.42 8.79 11.10
N ASN A 58 2.33 9.30 10.26
CA ASN A 58 2.42 10.73 9.96
C ASN A 58 1.21 11.21 9.15
N TYR A 59 0.62 10.31 8.37
CA TYR A 59 -0.64 10.51 7.65
C TYR A 59 -1.87 10.12 8.47
N GLY A 60 -1.68 9.70 9.72
CA GLY A 60 -2.78 9.28 10.59
C GLY A 60 -3.38 7.91 10.25
N ILE A 61 -2.71 7.09 9.43
CA ILE A 61 -3.13 5.74 9.06
C ILE A 61 -3.00 4.80 10.27
N LYS A 62 -4.02 4.00 10.55
CA LYS A 62 -4.09 3.09 11.69
C LYS A 62 -4.47 1.67 11.25
N ASP A 63 -4.34 0.73 12.19
CA ASP A 63 -4.83 -0.63 12.01
C ASP A 63 -6.32 -0.63 11.61
N GLY A 64 -6.65 -1.27 10.49
CA GLY A 64 -8.02 -1.34 9.96
C GLY A 64 -8.41 -0.24 8.96
N ASP A 65 -7.53 0.74 8.70
CA ASP A 65 -7.76 1.73 7.65
C ASP A 65 -7.62 1.13 6.24
N GLN A 66 -8.43 1.65 5.31
CA GLN A 66 -8.36 1.27 3.91
C GLN A 66 -7.62 2.32 3.09
N VAL A 67 -6.52 1.89 2.47
CA VAL A 67 -5.80 2.65 1.45
C VAL A 67 -6.26 2.23 0.06
N ARG A 68 -6.32 3.20 -0.87
CA ARG A 68 -6.76 2.98 -2.25
C ARG A 68 -5.62 3.28 -3.22
N TYR A 69 -5.54 2.48 -4.27
CA TYR A 69 -4.72 2.80 -5.43
C TYR A 69 -5.50 3.67 -6.40
N LEU A 70 -4.90 4.78 -6.84
CA LEU A 70 -5.38 5.59 -7.96
C LEU A 70 -4.66 5.21 -9.26
#